data_AF-A0A2N1QF93-F1
#
_entry.id   AF-A0A2N1QF93-F1
#
_cell.length_a   1.000
_cell.length_b   1.000
_cell.length_c   1.000
_cell.angle_alpha   90.00
_cell.angle_beta   90.00
_cell.angle_gamma   90.00
#
_symmetry.space_group_name_H-M   'P 1'
#
loop_
_entity.id
_entity.type
_entity.pdbx_description
1 polymer ?
#
loop_
_entity_poly.entity_id
_entity_poly.type
_entity_poly.pdbx_seq_one_letter_code
_entity_poly.pdbx_strand_id
1 'polypeptide(L)'
;MKYYLIKVKMGHVGRSKYLPMTLPIKAQDMDEAIKRAKNHGGVKRDHKDWCLESPIETTFEEYEVEQSKTYSDEYWNNKTRTRLQLFEERLEDEPNYHQWKDIKSNRNEFIKLRDESVKIFKLKKMKAIMESLGHQYGRNIYKNLSA
;
A
#
# COMPACT_ATOMS: atom_id res chain seq x y z
N MET A 1 21.27 6.55 -24.70
CA MET A 1 20.44 6.18 -23.54
C MET A 1 21.31 6.34 -22.31
N LYS A 2 20.80 7.04 -21.31
CA LYS A 2 21.47 7.37 -20.07
C LYS A 2 20.80 6.66 -18.90
N TYR A 3 21.51 6.57 -17.79
CA TYR A 3 21.05 5.95 -16.56
C TYR A 3 20.92 7.01 -15.48
N TYR A 4 19.79 6.99 -14.78
CA TYR A 4 19.48 7.96 -13.74
C TYR A 4 19.09 7.25 -12.47
N LEU A 5 19.53 7.78 -11.33
CA LEU A 5 19.05 7.42 -10.01
C LEU A 5 18.21 8.56 -9.47
N ILE A 6 16.97 8.24 -9.05
CA ILE A 6 16.02 9.24 -8.58
C ILE A 6 15.49 8.80 -7.22
N LYS A 7 15.77 9.57 -6.19
CA LYS A 7 15.24 9.31 -4.84
C LYS A 7 13.83 9.87 -4.72
N VAL A 8 12.87 9.00 -4.43
CA VAL A 8 11.44 9.32 -4.43
C VAL A 8 10.76 8.97 -3.12
N LYS A 9 9.62 9.63 -2.88
CA LYS A 9 8.66 9.26 -1.83
C LYS A 9 7.79 8.09 -2.29
N MET A 10 8.08 6.90 -1.80
CA MET A 10 7.21 5.73 -1.98
C MET A 10 6.04 5.78 -0.99
N GLY A 11 4.86 5.49 -1.52
CA GLY A 11 3.59 5.45 -0.83
C GLY A 11 3.24 4.06 -0.35
N HIS A 12 1.94 3.74 -0.35
CA HIS A 12 1.38 2.47 0.17
C HIS A 12 1.68 2.13 1.65
N VAL A 13 2.49 2.95 2.34
CA VAL A 13 2.88 2.83 3.75
C VAL A 13 2.03 3.65 4.73
N GLY A 14 0.99 4.31 4.23
CA GLY A 14 0.13 5.19 5.01
C GLY A 14 0.01 6.57 4.37
N ARG A 15 -0.99 7.35 4.81
CA ARG A 15 -1.16 8.73 4.31
C ARG A 15 -0.07 9.63 4.89
N SER A 16 0.08 9.62 6.21
CA SER A 16 0.99 10.46 6.98
C SER A 16 2.46 10.04 6.97
N LYS A 17 2.83 9.01 6.22
CA LYS A 17 4.20 8.52 6.12
C LYS A 17 4.56 8.26 4.66
N TYR A 18 5.86 8.25 4.36
CA TYR A 18 6.42 7.75 3.10
C TYR A 18 7.66 6.89 3.37
N LEU A 19 8.05 6.11 2.38
CA LEU A 19 9.30 5.36 2.38
C LEU A 19 10.24 6.00 1.35
N PRO A 20 11.38 6.57 1.75
CA PRO A 20 12.39 7.05 0.79
C PRO A 20 13.03 5.87 0.08
N MET A 21 13.03 5.89 -1.25
CA MET A 21 13.65 4.82 -2.06
C MET A 21 14.26 5.40 -3.33
N THR A 22 15.37 4.83 -3.78
CA THR A 22 16.02 5.20 -5.04
C THR A 22 15.45 4.36 -6.17
N LEU A 23 14.96 4.99 -7.23
CA LEU A 23 14.51 4.34 -8.45
C LEU A 23 15.59 4.43 -9.54
N PRO A 24 16.09 3.28 -10.04
CA PRO A 24 16.95 3.25 -11.20
C PRO A 24 16.10 3.36 -12.47
N ILE A 25 16.37 4.38 -13.28
CA ILE A 25 15.62 4.66 -14.51
C ILE A 25 16.56 4.86 -15.70
N LYS A 26 16.31 4.07 -16.75
CA LYS A 26 16.91 4.29 -18.07
C LYS A 26 16.06 5.31 -18.83
N ALA A 27 16.66 6.35 -19.40
CA ALA A 27 15.97 7.36 -20.21
C ALA A 27 16.90 7.98 -21.26
N GLN A 28 16.36 8.70 -22.25
CA GLN A 28 17.15 9.49 -23.20
C GLN A 28 17.62 10.78 -22.54
N ASP A 29 16.70 11.48 -21.88
CA ASP A 29 16.93 12.76 -21.23
C ASP A 29 16.47 12.76 -19.77
N MET A 30 16.93 13.74 -19.00
CA MET A 30 16.57 13.90 -17.59
C MET A 30 15.05 14.10 -17.42
N ASP A 31 14.41 14.88 -18.29
CA ASP A 31 12.96 15.10 -18.24
C ASP A 31 12.16 13.82 -18.45
N GLU A 32 12.63 12.94 -19.32
CA GLU A 32 12.03 11.63 -19.52
C GLU A 32 12.22 10.74 -18.29
N ALA A 33 13.40 10.79 -17.66
CA ALA A 33 13.65 10.06 -16.42
C ALA A 33 12.71 10.50 -15.29
N ILE A 34 12.53 11.80 -15.11
CA ILE A 34 11.60 12.38 -14.12
C ILE A 34 10.16 11.94 -14.39
N LYS A 35 9.71 12.02 -15.65
CA LYS A 35 8.35 11.59 -16.04
C LYS A 35 8.13 10.10 -15.75
N ARG A 36 9.13 9.25 -16.04
CA ARG A 36 9.08 7.81 -15.74
C ARG A 36 9.05 7.55 -14.24
N ALA A 37 9.88 8.23 -13.45
CA ALA A 37 9.88 8.11 -11.99
C ALA A 37 8.53 8.51 -11.40
N LYS A 38 7.98 9.65 -11.81
CA LYS A 38 6.71 10.16 -11.30
C LYS A 38 5.54 9.23 -11.59
N ASN A 39 5.57 8.55 -12.75
CA ASN A 39 4.54 7.60 -13.16
C ASN A 39 4.75 6.19 -12.59
N HIS A 40 5.84 5.95 -11.86
CA HIS A 40 6.12 4.66 -11.26
C HIS A 40 5.07 4.29 -10.20
N GLY A 41 4.66 3.02 -10.21
CA GLY A 41 3.70 2.50 -9.24
C GLY A 41 4.19 2.70 -7.81
N GLY A 42 3.32 3.22 -6.95
CA GLY A 42 3.63 3.45 -5.54
C GLY A 42 4.24 4.82 -5.23
N VAL A 43 4.75 5.59 -6.20
CA VAL A 43 5.23 6.96 -5.93
C VAL A 43 4.07 7.88 -5.54
N LYS A 44 4.27 8.74 -4.54
CA LYS A 44 3.30 9.78 -4.13
C LYS A 44 3.25 10.94 -5.15
N ARG A 45 2.84 10.64 -6.38
CA ARG A 45 2.83 11.55 -7.53
C ARG A 45 1.93 12.80 -7.37
N ASP A 46 1.00 12.75 -6.42
CA ASP A 46 0.13 13.85 -6.02
C ASP A 46 0.87 14.92 -5.21
N HIS A 47 2.06 14.61 -4.67
CA HIS A 47 2.87 15.56 -3.93
C HIS A 47 3.73 16.38 -4.87
N LYS A 48 3.94 17.67 -4.52
CA LYS A 48 4.83 18.54 -5.31
C LYS A 48 6.30 18.14 -5.12
N ASP A 49 6.64 17.70 -3.91
CA ASP A 49 7.94 17.27 -3.40
C ASP A 49 8.08 15.73 -3.39
N TRP A 50 7.46 15.05 -4.36
CA TRP A 50 7.55 13.60 -4.50
C TRP A 50 8.99 13.11 -4.79
N CYS A 51 9.81 13.97 -5.39
CA CYS A 51 11.22 13.76 -5.67
C CYS A 51 12.02 14.38 -4.52
N LEU A 52 12.73 13.55 -3.77
CA LEU A 52 13.46 13.98 -2.57
C LEU A 52 14.78 14.67 -2.93
N GLU A 53 15.42 14.20 -3.99
CA GLU A 53 16.70 14.70 -4.49
C GLU A 53 16.62 14.87 -6.01
N SER A 54 17.47 15.73 -6.58
CA SER A 54 17.56 15.89 -8.04
C SER A 54 18.04 14.60 -8.70
N PRO A 55 17.54 14.25 -9.90
CA PRO A 55 18.02 13.09 -10.64
C PRO A 55 19.53 13.17 -10.90
N ILE A 56 20.24 12.08 -10.59
CA ILE A 56 21.68 11.98 -10.82
C ILE A 56 21.90 11.09 -12.03
N GLU A 57 22.62 11.58 -13.04
CA GLU A 57 23.12 10.74 -14.14
C GLU A 57 24.26 9.88 -13.60
N THR A 58 24.17 8.57 -13.82
CA THR A 58 25.04 7.56 -13.22
C THR A 58 25.62 6.64 -14.29
N THR A 59 26.63 5.86 -13.93
CA THR A 59 27.18 4.82 -14.81
C THR A 59 26.26 3.58 -14.86
N PHE A 60 26.48 2.72 -15.85
CA PHE A 60 25.70 1.48 -15.98
C PHE A 60 25.91 0.53 -14.80
N GLU A 61 27.13 0.45 -14.26
CA GLU A 61 27.47 -0.42 -13.13
C GLU A 61 26.71 -0.02 -11.86
N GLU A 62 26.72 1.28 -11.53
CA GLU A 62 25.97 1.82 -10.39
C GLU A 62 24.46 1.59 -10.55
N TYR A 63 23.95 1.75 -11.78
CA TYR A 63 22.57 1.46 -12.11
C TYR A 63 22.18 0.00 -11.84
N GLU A 64 23.01 -0.97 -12.26
CA GLU A 64 22.74 -2.39 -12.02
C GLU A 64 22.76 -2.76 -10.53
N VAL A 65 23.70 -2.19 -9.79
CA VAL A 65 23.78 -2.36 -8.33
C VAL A 65 22.51 -1.85 -7.66
N GLU A 66 22.08 -0.62 -8.00
CA GLU A 66 20.88 -0.02 -7.40
C GLU A 66 19.60 -0.72 -7.85
N GLN A 67 19.57 -1.22 -9.09
CA GLN A 67 18.50 -2.05 -9.60
C GLN A 67 18.37 -3.36 -8.80
N SER A 68 19.49 -4.04 -8.57
CA SER A 68 19.52 -5.28 -7.80
C SER A 68 19.04 -5.05 -6.36
N LYS A 69 19.52 -3.98 -5.72
CA LYS A 69 19.05 -3.56 -4.38
C LYS A 69 17.55 -3.31 -4.36
N THR A 70 17.05 -2.53 -5.32
CA THR A 70 15.62 -2.18 -5.42
C THR A 70 14.74 -3.42 -5.55
N TYR A 71 15.08 -4.34 -6.45
CA TYR A 71 14.32 -5.58 -6.63
C TYR A 71 14.44 -6.55 -5.45
N SER A 72 15.58 -6.54 -4.75
CA SER A 72 15.76 -7.34 -3.54
C SER A 72 15.04 -6.78 -2.32
N ASP A 73 14.65 -5.49 -2.34
CA ASP A 73 13.99 -4.85 -1.21
C ASP A 73 12.65 -5.53 -0.91
N GLU A 74 12.44 -5.82 0.37
CA GLU A 74 11.21 -6.44 0.84
C GLU A 74 9.98 -5.56 0.53
N TYR A 75 10.12 -4.24 0.53
CA TYR A 75 9.05 -3.32 0.14
C TYR A 75 8.63 -3.52 -1.32
N TRP A 76 9.60 -3.71 -2.22
CA TRP A 76 9.35 -3.89 -3.65
C TRP A 76 8.55 -5.16 -3.93
N ASN A 77 8.86 -6.23 -3.21
CA ASN A 77 8.20 -7.53 -3.34
C ASN A 77 6.86 -7.61 -2.59
N ASN A 78 6.60 -6.66 -1.68
CA ASN A 78 5.39 -6.66 -0.88
C ASN A 78 4.19 -6.07 -1.65
N LYS A 79 3.35 -6.97 -2.17
CA LYS A 79 2.12 -6.61 -2.89
C LYS A 79 0.98 -6.14 -1.99
N THR A 80 1.10 -6.27 -0.67
CA THR A 80 -0.04 -6.11 0.25
C THR A 80 0.24 -5.11 1.36
N ARG A 81 -0.75 -4.28 1.69
CA ARG A 81 -0.67 -3.24 2.75
C ARG A 81 -0.60 -3.80 4.18
N THR A 82 -0.55 -5.12 4.36
CA THR A 82 -0.68 -5.79 5.65
C THR A 82 0.62 -5.91 6.43
N ARG A 83 1.79 -5.67 5.82
CA ARG A 83 3.10 -5.82 6.47
C ARG A 83 3.88 -4.51 6.63
N LEU A 84 3.20 -3.43 6.97
CA LEU A 84 3.83 -2.11 7.11
C LEU A 84 4.83 -2.03 8.28
N GLN A 85 4.64 -2.86 9.30
CA GLN A 85 5.53 -2.97 10.46
C GLN A 85 6.98 -3.32 10.05
N LEU A 86 7.17 -4.06 8.95
CA LEU A 86 8.50 -4.44 8.44
C LEU A 86 9.33 -3.25 7.96
N PHE A 87 8.68 -2.12 7.69
CA PHE A 87 9.32 -0.93 7.15
C PHE A 87 9.33 0.22 8.13
N GLU A 88 8.80 0.03 9.34
CA GLU A 88 8.47 1.11 10.27
C GLU A 88 9.69 1.97 10.64
N GLU A 89 10.86 1.36 10.77
CA GLU A 89 12.14 2.04 11.02
C GLU A 89 12.64 2.88 9.84
N ARG A 90 12.21 2.55 8.62
CA ARG A 90 12.59 3.23 7.38
C ARG A 90 11.59 4.31 6.98
N LEU A 91 10.43 4.38 7.65
CA LEU A 91 9.39 5.34 7.31
C LEU A 91 9.74 6.74 7.82
N GLU A 92 9.53 7.72 6.96
CA GLU A 92 9.59 9.12 7.32
C GLU A 92 8.18 9.70 7.42
N ASP A 93 7.99 10.67 8.31
CA ASP A 93 6.73 11.38 8.46
C ASP A 93 6.50 12.35 7.29
N GLU A 94 5.29 12.36 6.77
CA GLU A 94 4.90 13.22 5.66
C GLU A 94 4.40 14.58 6.18
N PRO A 95 5.15 15.68 5.95
CA PRO A 95 4.76 17.01 6.43
C PRO A 95 3.46 17.51 5.80
N ASN A 96 3.14 17.09 4.57
CA ASN A 96 1.94 17.53 3.87
C ASN A 96 0.62 17.11 4.55
N TYR A 97 0.65 16.14 5.48
CA TYR A 97 -0.56 15.64 6.16
C TYR A 97 -0.60 15.94 7.66
N HIS A 98 0.27 16.84 8.14
CA HIS A 98 0.41 17.15 9.58
C HIS A 98 -0.86 17.74 10.24
N GLN A 99 -1.85 18.20 9.44
CA GLN A 99 -2.92 19.09 9.92
C GLN A 99 -4.29 18.44 10.15
N TRP A 100 -4.44 17.11 10.04
CA TRP A 100 -5.77 16.50 10.07
C TRP A 100 -6.01 15.45 11.17
N LYS A 101 -5.18 15.43 12.23
CA LYS A 101 -5.30 14.45 13.33
C LYS A 101 -6.67 14.50 14.03
N ASP A 102 -7.36 15.64 14.02
CA ASP A 102 -8.61 15.81 14.77
C ASP A 102 -9.89 15.70 13.94
N ILE A 103 -9.80 15.81 12.62
CA ILE A 103 -10.98 15.70 11.76
C ILE A 103 -10.75 14.48 10.87
N LYS A 104 -10.98 13.29 11.40
CA LYS A 104 -11.26 12.16 10.51
C LYS A 104 -12.41 12.63 9.63
N SER A 105 -12.16 12.90 8.34
CA SER A 105 -13.21 13.06 7.35
C SER A 105 -13.83 11.68 7.10
N ASN A 106 -14.32 11.04 8.15
CA ASN A 106 -15.47 10.22 8.00
C ASN A 106 -16.53 11.20 7.49
N ARG A 107 -16.75 11.23 6.18
CA ARG A 107 -18.09 11.51 5.68
C ARG A 107 -18.98 10.37 6.20
N ASN A 108 -19.20 10.33 7.52
CA ASN A 108 -20.24 9.52 8.14
C ASN A 108 -21.62 9.98 7.64
N GLU A 109 -21.70 11.17 7.03
CA GLU A 109 -22.84 11.68 6.31
C GLU A 109 -23.09 10.95 4.97
N PHE A 110 -22.05 10.38 4.35
CA PHE A 110 -22.18 9.55 3.14
C PHE A 110 -21.99 8.07 3.50
N ILE A 111 -22.89 7.53 4.32
CA ILE A 111 -23.13 6.09 4.29
C ILE A 111 -23.69 5.79 2.89
N LYS A 112 -22.87 5.25 1.98
CA LYS A 112 -23.38 4.74 0.71
C LYS A 112 -24.53 3.78 1.03
N LEU A 113 -25.75 4.14 0.63
CA LEU A 113 -26.89 3.22 0.66
C LEU A 113 -26.44 1.95 -0.06
N ARG A 114 -26.35 0.85 0.69
CA ARG A 114 -26.03 -0.45 0.07
C ARG A 114 -27.24 -0.89 -0.72
N ASP A 115 -27.00 -1.33 -1.95
CA ASP A 115 -28.00 -2.01 -2.77
C ASP A 115 -28.62 -3.17 -1.98
N GLU A 116 -29.92 -3.38 -2.19
CA GLU A 116 -30.68 -4.44 -1.51
C GLU A 116 -30.06 -5.82 -1.74
N SER A 117 -29.53 -6.07 -2.93
CA SER A 117 -28.81 -7.29 -3.29
C SER A 117 -27.63 -7.57 -2.35
N VAL A 118 -26.86 -6.54 -1.99
CA VAL A 118 -25.71 -6.65 -1.07
C VAL A 118 -26.17 -6.89 0.36
N LYS A 119 -27.27 -6.26 0.79
CA LYS A 119 -27.87 -6.50 2.12
C LYS A 119 -28.37 -7.95 2.23
N ILE A 120 -29.12 -8.42 1.24
CA ILE A 120 -29.65 -9.79 1.18
C ILE A 120 -28.51 -10.82 1.17
N PHE A 121 -27.46 -10.58 0.39
CA PHE A 121 -26.30 -11.48 0.37
C PHE A 121 -25.64 -11.63 1.75
N LYS A 122 -25.45 -10.52 2.47
CA LYS A 122 -24.88 -10.56 3.83
C LYS A 122 -25.79 -11.28 4.82
N LEU A 123 -27.11 -11.04 4.75
CA LEU A 123 -28.08 -11.74 5.60
C LEU A 123 -28.08 -13.25 5.33
N LYS A 124 -28.07 -13.67 4.05
CA LYS A 124 -27.95 -15.09 3.67
C LYS A 124 -26.65 -15.70 4.20
N LYS A 125 -25.53 -15.00 4.06
CA LYS A 125 -24.22 -15.46 4.57
C LYS A 125 -24.24 -15.59 6.09
N MET A 126 -24.78 -14.62 6.82
CA MET A 126 -24.90 -14.70 8.28
C MET A 126 -25.84 -15.84 8.71
N LYS A 127 -26.95 -16.03 8.01
CA LYS A 127 -27.88 -17.15 8.27
C LYS A 127 -27.18 -18.50 8.11
N ALA A 128 -26.44 -18.69 7.02
CA ALA A 128 -25.67 -19.91 6.79
C ALA A 128 -24.59 -20.15 7.86
N ILE A 129 -23.91 -19.08 8.30
CA ILE A 129 -22.94 -19.17 9.41
C ILE A 129 -23.66 -19.59 10.71
N MET A 130 -24.78 -18.94 11.05
CA MET A 130 -25.57 -19.26 12.25
C MET A 130 -26.13 -20.69 12.20
N GLU A 131 -26.63 -21.15 11.06
CA GLU A 131 -27.10 -22.52 10.85
C GLU A 131 -25.96 -23.54 10.99
N SER A 132 -24.76 -23.22 10.46
CA SER A 132 -23.59 -24.09 10.59
C SER A 132 -23.11 -24.19 12.04
N LEU A 133 -23.08 -23.07 12.77
CA LEU A 133 -22.74 -23.03 14.18
C LEU A 133 -23.79 -23.76 15.00
N GLY A 134 -25.08 -23.52 14.75
CA GLY A 134 -26.19 -24.22 15.38
C GLY A 134 -26.14 -25.75 15.16
N HIS A 135 -25.74 -26.20 13.97
CA HIS A 135 -25.50 -27.63 13.70
C HIS A 135 -24.29 -28.18 14.47
N GLN A 136 -23.20 -27.43 14.55
CA GLN A 136 -21.99 -27.84 15.24
C GLN A 136 -22.19 -27.95 16.75
N TYR A 137 -22.87 -26.96 17.36
CA TYR A 137 -23.18 -26.96 18.80
C TYR A 137 -24.36 -27.86 19.15
N GLY A 138 -25.36 -28.01 18.27
CA GLY A 138 -26.48 -28.95 18.44
C GLY A 138 -26.03 -30.41 18.44
N ARG A 139 -25.10 -30.81 17.56
CA ARG A 139 -24.53 -32.18 17.57
C ARG A 139 -23.71 -32.50 18.82
N ASN A 140 -23.07 -31.50 19.44
CA ASN A 140 -22.29 -31.70 20.67
C ASN A 140 -23.19 -31.96 21.90
N ILE A 141 -24.41 -31.44 21.92
CA ILE A 141 -25.35 -31.68 23.02
C ILE A 141 -25.83 -33.13 22.99
N TYR A 142 -26.17 -33.68 21.82
CA TYR A 142 -26.65 -35.07 21.71
C TYR A 142 -25.57 -36.13 21.91
N LYS A 143 -24.27 -35.83 21.67
CA LYS A 143 -23.17 -36.75 21.97
C LYS A 143 -22.84 -36.86 23.45
N ASN A 144 -23.09 -35.81 24.24
CA ASN A 144 -22.82 -35.79 25.68
C ASN A 144 -24.01 -36.29 26.53
N LEU A 145 -25.18 -36.51 25.92
CA LEU A 145 -26.37 -37.07 26.57
C LEU A 145 -26.57 -38.57 26.30
N SER A 146 -25.74 -39.17 25.45
CA SER A 146 -25.79 -40.60 25.09
C SER A 146 -24.55 -41.38 25.57
N ALA A 147 -23.84 -40.87 26.57
CA ALA A 147 -22.68 -41.50 27.21
C ALA A 147 -23.02 -41.89 28.64
#